data_AF-A0A9D1ILQ3-F1
#
_entry.id   AF-A0A9D1ILQ3-F1
#
_cell.length_a   1.000
_cell.length_b   1.000
_cell.length_c   1.000
_cell.angle_alpha   90.00
_cell.angle_beta   90.00
_cell.angle_gamma   90.00
#
_symmetry.space_group_name_H-M   'P 1'
#
loop_
_entity.id
_entity.type
_entity.pdbx_description
1 polymer ?
#
loop_
_entity_poly.entity_id
_entity_poly.type
_entity_poly.pdbx_seq_one_letter_code
_entity_poly.pdbx_strand_id
1 'polypeptide(L)' 'MHTEDTRSKPNIFSKIINFYVDGFRNMTVGKTLWLVILIKLFIIFAVLKLFFFPDFLSLKNKTDDEKAKYVRTEMIQRN' A
#
# COMPACT_ATOMS: atom_id res chain seq x y z
N MET A 1 12.07 -8.64 50.20
CA MET A 1 12.12 -9.06 48.79
C MET A 1 10.68 -9.30 48.34
N HIS A 2 10.05 -8.28 47.75
CA HIS A 2 8.70 -8.35 47.19
C HIS A 2 8.81 -7.80 45.76
N THR A 3 8.64 -8.68 44.77
CA THR A 3 8.69 -8.34 43.35
C THR A 3 7.51 -7.46 42.99
N GLU A 4 7.80 -6.36 42.30
CA GLU A 4 6.82 -5.43 41.78
C GLU A 4 5.83 -6.16 40.86
N ASP A 5 4.56 -6.16 41.28
CA ASP A 5 3.43 -6.57 40.46
C ASP A 5 3.33 -5.57 39.31
N THR A 6 3.82 -5.99 38.14
CA THR A 6 3.59 -5.28 36.88
C THR A 6 2.11 -5.38 36.58
N ARG A 7 1.32 -4.48 37.18
CA ARG A 7 -0.07 -4.22 36.84
C ARG A 7 -0.14 -3.95 35.34
N SER A 8 -0.32 -5.02 34.57
CA SER A 8 -0.72 -5.01 33.18
C SER A 8 -1.97 -4.14 33.15
N LYS A 9 -1.79 -2.89 32.71
CA LYS A 9 -2.90 -1.96 32.52
C LYS A 9 -3.97 -2.74 31.75
N PRO A 10 -5.26 -2.63 32.10
CA PRO A 10 -6.29 -3.22 31.26
C PRO A 10 -6.06 -2.67 29.86
N ASN A 11 -5.57 -3.51 28.95
CA ASN A 11 -5.18 -3.07 27.63
C ASN A 11 -6.50 -2.89 26.87
N ILE A 12 -7.11 -1.72 27.05
CA ILE A 12 -8.36 -1.33 26.39
C ILE A 12 -8.18 -1.52 24.87
N PHE A 13 -6.97 -1.26 24.35
CA PHE A 13 -6.54 -1.61 23.01
C PHE A 13 -6.68 -3.09 22.69
N SER A 14 -6.19 -4.00 23.54
CA SER A 14 -6.39 -5.45 23.36
C SER A 14 -7.86 -5.84 23.40
N LYS A 15 -8.69 -5.15 24.19
CA LYS A 15 -10.14 -5.39 24.23
C LYS A 15 -10.83 -4.90 22.95
N ILE A 16 -10.42 -3.76 22.39
CA ILE A 16 -10.90 -3.22 21.11
C ILE A 16 -10.47 -4.13 19.95
N ILE A 17 -9.21 -4.56 19.93
CA ILE A 17 -8.69 -5.52 18.94
C ILE A 17 -9.47 -6.83 19.03
N ASN A 18 -9.65 -7.38 20.24
CA ASN A 18 -10.38 -8.62 20.42
C ASN A 18 -11.85 -8.45 20.02
N PHE A 19 -12.52 -7.33 20.35
CA PHE A 19 -13.90 -7.08 19.92
C PHE A 19 -14.03 -6.92 18.41
N TYR A 20 -13.07 -6.25 17.76
CA TYR A 20 -13.02 -6.12 16.29
C TYR A 20 -12.78 -7.49 15.64
N VAL A 21 -11.80 -8.25 16.11
CA VAL A 21 -11.49 -9.60 15.61
C VAL A 21 -12.64 -10.56 15.89
N ASP A 22 -13.29 -10.47 17.04
CA ASP A 22 -14.40 -11.33 17.43
C ASP A 22 -15.66 -11.01 16.62
N GLY A 23 -16.05 -9.73 16.49
CA GLY A 23 -17.15 -9.32 15.60
C GLY A 23 -16.88 -9.63 14.12
N PHE A 24 -15.63 -9.51 13.69
CA PHE A 24 -15.18 -9.86 12.35
C PHE A 24 -15.17 -11.37 12.08
N ARG A 25 -14.81 -12.18 13.09
CA ARG A 25 -14.73 -13.65 13.00
C ARG A 25 -16.08 -14.32 13.19
N ASN A 26 -16.98 -13.74 13.98
CA ASN A 26 -18.29 -14.29 14.32
C ASN A 26 -19.35 -14.10 13.21
N MET A 27 -19.06 -13.29 12.19
CA MET A 27 -19.91 -13.15 11.00
C MET A 27 -19.23 -13.79 9.78
N THR A 28 -19.90 -14.78 9.19
CA THR A 28 -19.55 -15.30 7.85
C THR A 28 -19.48 -14.17 6.81
N VAL A 29 -20.30 -13.12 6.96
CA VAL A 29 -20.29 -11.93 6.10
C VAL A 29 -19.01 -11.10 6.27
N GLY A 30 -18.47 -10.98 7.50
CA GLY A 30 -17.26 -10.19 7.78
C GLY A 30 -16.04 -10.76 7.05
N LYS A 31 -15.81 -12.07 7.17
CA LYS A 31 -14.73 -12.76 6.43
C LYS A 31 -14.85 -12.56 4.92
N THR A 32 -16.05 -12.70 4.37
CA THR A 32 -16.29 -12.48 2.94
C THR A 32 -16.02 -11.03 2.55
N LEU A 33 -16.48 -10.05 3.34
CA LEU A 33 -16.30 -8.63 3.05
C LEU A 33 -14.82 -8.22 3.06
N TRP A 34 -14.03 -8.69 4.02
CA TRP A 34 -12.59 -8.43 4.05
C TRP A 34 -11.84 -9.13 2.95
N LEU A 35 -12.25 -10.35 2.59
CA LEU A 35 -11.71 -11.02 1.41
C LEU A 35 -11.97 -10.20 0.14
N VAL A 36 -13.18 -9.62 0.00
CA VAL A 36 -13.51 -8.70 -1.10
C VAL A 36 -12.64 -7.44 -1.06
N ILE A 37 -12.41 -6.85 0.11
CA ILE A 37 -11.51 -5.68 0.26
C ILE A 37 -10.08 -6.05 -0.14
N LEU A 38 -9.55 -7.19 0.33
CA LEU A 38 -8.23 -7.69 -0.02
C LEU A 38 -8.09 -7.93 -1.52
N ILE A 39 -9.06 -8.62 -2.12
CA ILE A 39 -9.09 -8.87 -3.56
C ILE A 39 -9.13 -7.56 -4.32
N LYS A 40 -10.00 -6.62 -3.93
CA LYS A 40 -10.13 -5.32 -4.59
C LYS A 40 -8.83 -4.51 -4.51
N LEU A 41 -8.18 -4.50 -3.34
CA LEU A 41 -6.85 -3.91 -3.16
C LEU A 41 -5.81 -4.57 -4.07
N PHE A 42 -5.81 -5.90 -4.15
CA PHE A 42 -4.88 -6.64 -5.00
C PHE A 42 -5.12 -6.36 -6.48
N ILE A 43 -6.38 -6.34 -6.93
CA ILE A 43 -6.75 -6.05 -8.32
C ILE A 43 -6.38 -4.61 -8.68
N ILE A 44 -6.68 -3.62 -7.84
CA ILE A 44 -6.29 -2.23 -8.07
C ILE A 44 -4.77 -2.10 -8.08
N PHE A 45 -4.06 -2.77 -7.17
CA PHE A 45 -2.61 -2.78 -7.17
C PHE A 45 -2.02 -3.47 -8.39
N ALA A 46 -2.62 -4.58 -8.86
CA ALA A 46 -2.17 -5.32 -10.03
C ALA A 46 -2.45 -4.55 -11.31
N VAL A 47 -3.63 -3.92 -11.47
CA VAL A 47 -3.98 -3.10 -12.63
C VAL A 47 -3.19 -1.80 -12.61
N LEU A 48 -3.07 -1.09 -11.49
CA LEU A 48 -2.14 0.04 -11.40
C LEU A 48 -0.73 -0.44 -11.69
N LYS A 49 -0.21 -1.48 -11.06
CA LYS A 49 1.18 -1.90 -11.33
C LYS A 49 1.40 -2.36 -12.77
N LEU A 50 0.48 -3.11 -13.37
CA LEU A 50 0.60 -3.63 -14.73
C LEU A 50 0.17 -2.64 -15.81
N PHE A 51 -0.63 -1.64 -15.51
CA PHE A 51 -1.07 -0.62 -16.48
C PHE A 51 -0.29 0.67 -16.29
N PHE A 52 -0.13 1.13 -15.04
CA PHE A 52 0.71 2.27 -14.69
C PHE A 52 2.19 2.00 -14.99
N PHE A 53 2.76 0.80 -14.84
CA PHE A 53 4.17 0.61 -15.28
C PHE A 53 4.36 0.73 -16.79
N PRO A 54 3.71 -0.06 -17.66
CA PRO A 54 3.94 0.02 -19.08
C PRO A 54 3.37 1.29 -19.69
N ASP A 55 2.24 1.86 -19.26
CA ASP A 55 1.81 3.17 -19.81
C ASP A 55 2.61 4.33 -19.23
N PHE A 56 2.95 4.37 -17.94
CA PHE A 56 3.82 5.47 -17.44
C PHE A 56 5.23 5.31 -17.98
N LEU A 57 5.80 4.11 -18.08
CA LEU A 57 7.11 3.92 -18.69
C LEU A 57 7.06 4.02 -20.21
N SER A 58 6.07 3.53 -20.93
CA SER A 58 5.99 3.70 -22.40
C SER A 58 5.80 5.17 -22.77
N LEU A 59 4.86 5.85 -22.11
CA LEU A 59 4.52 7.24 -22.42
C LEU A 59 5.61 8.20 -21.89
N LYS A 60 6.15 7.96 -20.69
CA LYS A 60 7.30 8.71 -20.17
C LYS A 60 8.57 8.31 -20.89
N ASN A 61 8.94 7.06 -21.12
CA ASN A 61 10.16 6.73 -21.88
C ASN A 61 10.12 7.34 -23.28
N LYS A 62 9.01 7.31 -24.02
CA LYS A 62 8.94 8.02 -25.32
C LYS A 62 9.19 9.52 -25.20
N THR A 63 8.59 10.17 -24.19
CA THR A 63 8.68 11.63 -24.00
C THR A 63 9.95 12.09 -23.28
N ASP A 64 10.51 11.26 -22.40
CA ASP A 64 11.63 11.52 -21.49
C ASP A 64 12.95 11.09 -22.15
N ASP A 65 13.00 10.05 -23.00
CA ASP A 65 14.17 9.82 -23.87
C ASP A 65 14.33 10.98 -24.87
N GLU A 66 13.25 11.44 -25.50
CA GLU A 66 13.30 12.59 -26.41
C GLU A 66 13.68 13.89 -25.66
N LYS A 67 13.07 14.17 -24.51
CA LYS A 67 13.42 15.35 -23.70
C LYS A 67 14.84 15.27 -23.13
N ALA A 68 15.29 14.09 -22.68
CA ALA A 68 16.66 13.90 -22.19
C ALA A 68 17.68 14.09 -23.31
N LYS A 69 17.36 13.63 -24.53
CA LYS A 69 18.21 13.86 -25.70
C LYS A 69 18.27 15.34 -26.07
N TYR A 70 17.13 16.04 -26.02
CA TYR A 70 17.05 17.49 -26.28
C TYR A 70 17.84 18.32 -25.26
N VAL A 71 17.70 18.04 -23.97
CA VAL A 71 18.44 18.74 -22.90
C VAL A 71 19.94 18.47 -22.99
N ARG A 72 20.35 17.24 -23.35
CA ARG A 72 21.76 16.92 -23.59
C ARG A 72 22.34 17.71 -24.76
N THR A 73 21.59 17.85 -25.85
CA THR A 73 22.02 18.66 -27.00
C THR A 73 22.14 20.15 -26.64
N GLU A 74 21.19 20.70 -25.88
CA GLU A 74 21.26 22.10 -25.40
C GLU A 74 22.48 22.34 -24.49
N MET A 75 22.84 21.38 -23.63
CA MET A 75 24.01 21.50 -22.75
C MET A 75 25.34 21.40 -23.50
N ILE A 76 25.41 20.59 -24.56
CA ILE A 76 26.61 20.44 -25.40
C ILE A 76 26.79 21.65 -26.33
N GLN A 77 25.70 22.25 -26.82
CA GLN A 77 25.73 23.36 -27.78
C GLN A 77 26.03 24.72 -27.12
N ARG A 78 25.87 24.85 -25.80
CA ARG A 78 26.12 26.10 -25.06
C ARG A 78 27.55 26.22 -24.50
N ASN A 79 28.45 25.31 -24.82
CA ASN A 79 29.88 25.36 -24.44
C ASN A 79 30.77 25.27 -25.68
#